data_AF-X1DF05-F1
#
_entry.id   AF-X1DF05-F1
#
_cell.length_a   1.000
_cell.length_b   1.000
_cell.length_c   1.000
_cell.angle_alpha   90.00
_cell.angle_beta   90.00
_cell.angle_gamma   90.00
#
_symmetry.space_group_name_H-M   'P 1'
#
loop_
_entity.id
_entity.type
_entity.pdbx_description
1 polymer ?
#
loop_
_entity_poly.entity_id
_entity_poly.type
_entity_poly.pdbx_seq_one_letter_code
_entity_poly.pdbx_strand_id
1 'polypeptide(L)'
;MASTKKRRGKVPKELTVNQKKITELAKDAWALTLKEFYFPPLNEPNYVFDYTHLEGFYIDPENKWQITMNLANTPLFKEDQEYIDYFHSISLHEVSHYEIIPYDGLIHAKLLGAAMKHVNQNYAPIIVNVFADLIIDTKLYEKYPNLITWEVKSTYKHIKEKGPMSNFTKFLFRAYEKLWGIDISEDDSLKEMDSLTEKVTRTILKDFEDEST
;
A
#
# COMPACT_ATOMS: atom_id res chain seq x y z
N MET A 1 -19.96 -47.74 -3.35
CA MET A 1 -19.05 -47.23 -2.29
C MET A 1 -18.37 -45.97 -2.81
N ALA A 2 -18.81 -44.79 -2.39
CA ALA A 2 -18.14 -43.53 -2.68
C ALA A 2 -17.79 -42.88 -1.34
N SER A 3 -16.50 -42.83 -1.02
CA SER A 3 -15.96 -42.25 0.20
C SER A 3 -15.95 -40.73 0.08
N THR A 4 -16.90 -40.08 0.72
CA THR A 4 -16.91 -38.63 0.96
C THR A 4 -15.79 -38.28 1.93
N LYS A 5 -14.63 -37.84 1.41
CA LYS A 5 -13.58 -37.18 2.20
C LYS A 5 -14.14 -35.85 2.69
N LYS A 6 -14.64 -35.81 3.93
CA LYS A 6 -14.85 -34.58 4.71
C LYS A 6 -13.55 -33.78 4.69
N ARG A 7 -13.54 -32.61 4.03
CA ARG A 7 -12.53 -31.57 4.26
C ARG A 7 -12.57 -31.25 5.76
N ARG A 8 -11.54 -31.70 6.49
CA ARG A 8 -11.32 -31.30 7.88
C ARG A 8 -11.17 -29.77 7.87
N GLY A 9 -12.14 -29.06 8.45
CA GLY A 9 -11.98 -27.65 8.75
C GLY A 9 -10.72 -27.47 9.59
N LYS A 10 -9.80 -26.63 9.13
CA LYS A 10 -8.68 -26.17 9.96
C LYS A 10 -9.32 -25.48 11.17
N VAL A 11 -9.11 -26.05 12.36
CA VAL A 11 -9.38 -25.35 13.62
C VAL A 11 -8.55 -24.06 13.57
N PRO A 12 -9.14 -22.86 13.82
CA PRO A 12 -8.37 -21.64 13.91
C PRO A 12 -7.31 -21.83 14.99
N LYS A 13 -6.03 -21.74 14.60
CA LYS A 13 -4.93 -21.84 15.55
C LYS A 13 -5.05 -20.62 16.46
N GLU A 14 -5.18 -20.84 17.76
CA GLU A 14 -5.33 -19.76 18.72
C GLU A 14 -4.16 -18.77 18.59
N LEU A 15 -4.45 -17.46 18.52
CA LEU A 15 -3.42 -16.45 18.34
C LEU A 15 -2.45 -16.44 19.54
N THR A 16 -1.16 -16.33 19.24
CA THR A 16 -0.14 -16.12 20.26
C THR A 16 -0.31 -14.76 20.95
N VAL A 17 0.29 -14.57 22.13
CA VAL A 17 0.26 -13.29 22.86
C VAL A 17 0.76 -12.13 21.99
N ASN A 18 1.86 -12.34 21.25
CA ASN A 18 2.41 -11.33 20.35
C ASN A 18 1.44 -11.00 19.21
N GLN A 19 0.81 -12.01 18.60
CA GLN A 19 -0.19 -11.79 17.55
C GLN A 19 -1.41 -11.02 18.05
N LYS A 20 -1.87 -11.32 19.28
CA LYS A 20 -2.94 -10.56 19.92
C LYS A 20 -2.52 -9.09 20.10
N LYS A 21 -1.31 -8.83 20.61
CA LYS A 21 -0.78 -7.47 20.76
C LYS A 21 -0.73 -6.72 19.43
N ILE A 22 -0.17 -7.33 18.38
CA ILE A 22 -0.10 -6.71 17.04
C ILE A 22 -1.50 -6.42 16.49
N THR A 23 -2.47 -7.31 16.73
CA THR A 23 -3.86 -7.10 16.32
C THR A 23 -4.48 -5.88 17.00
N GLU A 24 -4.24 -5.69 18.30
CA GLU A 24 -4.77 -4.52 19.02
C GLU A 24 -4.12 -3.21 18.52
N LEU A 25 -2.80 -3.21 18.25
CA LEU A 25 -2.11 -2.05 17.66
C LEU A 25 -2.65 -1.72 16.25
N ALA A 26 -2.99 -2.74 15.45
CA ALA A 26 -3.61 -2.55 14.14
C ALA A 26 -5.05 -1.98 14.23
N LYS A 27 -5.80 -2.32 15.28
CA LYS A 27 -7.13 -1.73 15.54
C LYS A 27 -7.02 -0.27 15.95
N ASP A 28 -6.05 0.06 16.81
CA ASP A 28 -5.79 1.44 17.21
C ASP A 28 -5.46 2.30 15.98
N ALA A 29 -4.61 1.78 15.09
CA ALA A 29 -4.29 2.43 13.82
C ALA A 29 -5.51 2.58 12.89
N TRP A 30 -6.33 1.53 12.75
CA TRP A 30 -7.56 1.60 11.95
C TRP A 30 -8.54 2.65 12.47
N ALA A 31 -8.66 2.79 13.80
CA ALA A 31 -9.48 3.82 14.41
C ALA A 31 -8.96 5.24 14.12
N LEU A 32 -7.66 5.42 13.87
CA LEU A 32 -7.11 6.69 13.38
C LEU A 32 -7.50 6.94 11.92
N THR A 33 -7.36 5.93 11.05
CA THR A 33 -7.77 6.01 9.64
C THR A 33 -9.25 6.36 9.48
N LEU A 34 -10.14 5.74 10.27
CA LEU A 34 -11.58 6.03 10.22
C LEU A 34 -11.95 7.45 10.66
N LYS A 35 -11.13 8.11 11.50
CA LYS A 35 -11.36 9.51 11.85
C LYS A 35 -11.16 10.43 10.66
N GLU A 36 -10.29 10.01 9.73
CA GLU A 36 -10.01 10.76 8.53
C GLU A 36 -11.07 10.53 7.46
N PHE A 37 -11.44 9.27 7.27
CA PHE A 37 -12.39 8.85 6.25
C PHE A 37 -13.75 8.62 6.89
N TYR A 38 -14.46 9.72 7.15
CA TYR A 38 -15.77 9.70 7.80
C TYR A 38 -16.88 9.13 6.89
N PHE A 39 -16.69 9.14 5.56
CA PHE A 39 -17.69 8.67 4.62
C PHE A 39 -17.06 8.12 3.32
N PRO A 40 -17.44 6.90 2.86
CA PRO A 40 -18.42 6.01 3.48
C PRO A 40 -17.84 5.33 4.75
N PRO A 41 -18.69 4.97 5.73
CA PRO A 41 -18.24 4.20 6.88
C PRO A 41 -17.70 2.85 6.39
N LEU A 42 -16.40 2.63 6.57
CA LEU A 42 -15.77 1.36 6.27
C LEU A 42 -15.93 0.40 7.44
N ASN A 43 -16.23 -0.86 7.13
CA ASN A 43 -16.27 -1.91 8.14
C ASN A 43 -14.87 -2.15 8.72
N GLU A 44 -14.81 -2.62 9.96
CA GLU A 44 -13.55 -3.09 10.55
C GLU A 44 -12.91 -4.17 9.64
N PRO A 45 -11.61 -4.10 9.34
CA PRO A 45 -10.89 -5.10 8.58
C PRO A 45 -10.94 -6.47 9.25
N ASN A 46 -10.93 -7.51 8.44
CA ASN A 46 -10.62 -8.85 8.92
C ASN A 46 -9.10 -8.94 9.17
N TYR A 47 -8.69 -9.09 10.42
CA TYR A 47 -7.28 -9.23 10.78
C TYR A 47 -6.83 -10.69 10.70
N VAL A 48 -5.82 -10.97 9.87
CA VAL A 48 -5.32 -12.33 9.64
C VAL A 48 -3.80 -12.41 9.83
N PHE A 49 -3.31 -13.61 10.11
CA PHE A 49 -1.88 -13.93 10.07
C PHE A 49 -1.65 -15.02 9.02
N ASP A 50 -1.77 -14.63 7.75
CA ASP A 50 -1.57 -15.54 6.62
C ASP A 50 -0.17 -15.39 6.01
N TYR A 51 0.72 -16.29 6.42
CA TYR A 51 2.09 -16.36 5.90
C TYR A 51 2.19 -16.87 4.45
N THR A 52 1.08 -17.25 3.82
CA THR A 52 1.06 -17.69 2.42
C THR A 52 0.81 -16.57 1.42
N HIS A 53 0.30 -15.43 1.89
CA HIS A 53 0.09 -14.22 1.09
C HIS A 53 1.08 -13.12 1.52
N LEU A 54 1.62 -12.40 0.53
CA LEU A 54 2.58 -11.32 0.78
C LEU A 54 1.90 -9.96 0.96
N GLU A 55 0.69 -9.79 0.42
CA GLU A 55 -0.10 -8.57 0.52
C GLU A 55 -0.52 -8.32 1.97
N GLY A 56 -0.26 -7.10 2.44
CA GLY A 56 -0.57 -6.66 3.81
C GLY A 56 -2.02 -6.17 3.96
N PHE A 57 -2.65 -5.73 2.88
CA PHE A 57 -4.01 -5.21 2.87
C PHE A 57 -4.63 -5.53 1.51
N TYR A 58 -5.82 -6.12 1.51
CA TYR A 58 -6.51 -6.51 0.28
C TYR A 58 -8.02 -6.69 0.52
N ILE A 59 -8.80 -6.74 -0.55
CA ILE A 59 -10.22 -7.10 -0.50
C ILE A 59 -10.32 -8.60 -0.66
N ASP A 60 -10.94 -9.31 0.29
CA ASP A 60 -11.13 -10.76 0.23
C ASP A 60 -12.50 -11.12 -0.36
N PRO A 61 -12.57 -11.63 -1.62
CA PRO A 61 -13.84 -12.02 -2.22
C PRO A 61 -14.48 -13.24 -1.54
N GLU A 62 -13.67 -14.11 -0.91
CA GLU A 62 -14.16 -15.28 -0.17
C GLU A 62 -14.79 -14.88 1.16
N ASN A 63 -14.31 -13.79 1.77
CA ASN A 63 -14.88 -13.20 2.98
C ASN A 63 -15.75 -11.97 2.69
N LYS A 64 -16.77 -12.15 1.84
CA LYS A 64 -17.82 -11.15 1.56
C LYS A 64 -17.31 -9.80 1.04
N TRP A 65 -16.19 -9.79 0.31
CA TRP A 65 -15.56 -8.57 -0.18
C TRP A 65 -15.16 -7.62 0.95
N GLN A 66 -14.87 -8.17 2.13
CA GLN A 66 -14.40 -7.41 3.27
C GLN A 66 -12.91 -7.10 3.10
N ILE A 67 -12.54 -5.88 3.50
CA ILE A 67 -11.15 -5.50 3.68
C ILE A 67 -10.48 -6.48 4.66
N THR A 68 -9.33 -7.01 4.28
CA THR A 68 -8.51 -7.90 5.09
C THR A 68 -7.13 -7.31 5.27
N MET A 69 -6.69 -7.21 6.53
CA MET A 69 -5.35 -6.76 6.89
C MET A 69 -4.52 -7.95 7.37
N ASN A 70 -3.51 -8.31 6.60
CA ASN A 70 -2.62 -9.42 6.89
C ASN A 70 -1.40 -8.95 7.70
N LEU A 71 -1.40 -9.31 8.97
CA LEU A 71 -0.42 -8.94 9.98
C LEU A 71 0.78 -9.91 10.03
N ALA A 72 0.84 -10.90 9.12
CA ALA A 72 1.87 -11.93 9.12
C ALA A 72 3.29 -11.38 8.84
N ASN A 73 3.40 -10.38 7.98
CA ASN A 73 4.67 -9.85 7.46
C ASN A 73 5.02 -8.47 8.01
N THR A 74 4.34 -8.03 9.08
CA THR A 74 4.63 -6.76 9.76
C THR A 74 6.11 -6.68 10.14
N PRO A 75 6.82 -5.60 9.79
CA PRO A 75 8.19 -5.38 10.23
C PRO A 75 8.31 -5.43 11.76
N LEU A 76 9.50 -5.80 12.25
CA LEU A 76 9.76 -5.81 13.69
C LEU A 76 10.15 -4.41 14.15
N PHE A 77 9.24 -3.74 14.85
CA PHE A 77 9.50 -2.46 15.49
C PHE A 77 9.77 -2.62 16.98
N LYS A 78 10.41 -1.61 17.58
CA LYS A 78 10.78 -1.61 19.01
C LYS A 78 9.66 -1.04 19.86
N GLU A 79 9.06 0.05 19.39
CA GLU A 79 8.03 0.79 20.12
C GLU A 79 6.63 0.47 19.56
N ASP A 80 5.64 0.45 20.44
CA ASP A 80 4.25 0.19 20.04
C ASP A 80 3.72 1.27 19.08
N GLN A 81 4.17 2.52 19.22
CA GLN A 81 3.81 3.62 18.32
C GLN A 81 4.28 3.37 16.88
N GLU A 82 5.44 2.73 16.68
CA GLU A 82 5.93 2.43 15.33
C GLU A 82 5.02 1.40 14.62
N TYR A 83 4.46 0.44 15.36
CA TYR A 83 3.44 -0.46 14.79
C TYR A 83 2.17 0.30 14.41
N ILE A 84 1.70 1.20 15.29
CA ILE A 84 0.52 2.02 15.02
C ILE A 84 0.74 2.90 13.79
N ASP A 85 1.88 3.58 13.71
CA ASP A 85 2.24 4.44 12.59
C ASP A 85 2.31 3.65 11.28
N TYR A 86 2.90 2.46 11.30
CA TYR A 86 2.97 1.57 10.13
C TYR A 86 1.59 1.09 9.66
N PHE A 87 0.74 0.64 10.58
CA PHE A 87 -0.61 0.21 10.21
C PHE A 87 -1.48 1.38 9.79
N HIS A 88 -1.27 2.57 10.37
CA HIS A 88 -2.01 3.77 10.05
C HIS A 88 -1.65 4.26 8.64
N SER A 89 -0.37 4.31 8.29
CA SER A 89 0.07 4.72 6.95
C SER A 89 -0.42 3.77 5.86
N ILE A 90 -0.34 2.45 6.06
CA ILE A 90 -0.87 1.47 5.10
C ILE A 90 -2.38 1.60 4.98
N SER A 91 -3.09 1.73 6.10
CA SER A 91 -4.55 1.89 6.07
C SER A 91 -4.95 3.18 5.36
N LEU A 92 -4.22 4.28 5.55
CA LEU A 92 -4.44 5.52 4.81
C LEU A 92 -4.26 5.33 3.29
N HIS A 93 -3.18 4.66 2.86
CA HIS A 93 -2.93 4.37 1.44
C HIS A 93 -4.08 3.58 0.82
N GLU A 94 -4.46 2.48 1.44
CA GLU A 94 -5.42 1.53 0.89
C GLU A 94 -6.85 2.09 0.90
N VAL A 95 -7.20 2.89 1.92
CA VAL A 95 -8.49 3.58 1.94
C VAL A 95 -8.54 4.72 0.90
N SER A 96 -7.41 5.36 0.61
CA SER A 96 -7.33 6.43 -0.40
C SER A 96 -7.64 5.94 -1.83
N HIS A 97 -7.43 4.64 -2.10
CA HIS A 97 -7.88 4.00 -3.35
C HIS A 97 -9.41 3.92 -3.51
N TYR A 98 -10.19 4.30 -2.48
CA TYR A 98 -11.65 4.47 -2.61
C TYR A 98 -12.07 5.92 -2.85
N GLU A 99 -11.25 6.89 -2.46
CA GLU A 99 -11.63 8.31 -2.48
C GLU A 99 -10.93 9.13 -3.56
N ILE A 100 -9.63 8.91 -3.75
CA ILE A 100 -8.80 9.75 -4.61
C ILE A 100 -8.81 9.20 -6.04
N ILE A 101 -8.55 7.91 -6.19
CA ILE A 101 -8.63 7.20 -7.47
C ILE A 101 -9.50 5.96 -7.23
N PRO A 102 -10.83 6.13 -7.18
CA PRO A 102 -11.72 5.02 -6.87
C PRO A 102 -11.52 3.87 -7.86
N TYR A 103 -11.43 2.65 -7.33
CA TYR A 103 -11.58 1.41 -8.09
C TYR A 103 -13.02 1.21 -8.60
N ASP A 104 -13.64 2.25 -9.18
CA ASP A 104 -14.86 2.08 -9.94
C ASP A 104 -14.53 1.56 -11.35
N GLY A 105 -15.39 0.68 -11.87
CA GLY A 105 -15.14 -0.01 -13.14
C GLY A 105 -14.99 0.93 -14.34
N LEU A 106 -15.51 2.16 -14.28
CA LEU A 106 -15.45 3.12 -15.38
C LEU A 106 -14.11 3.86 -15.39
N ILE A 107 -13.67 4.40 -14.26
CA ILE A 107 -12.39 5.08 -14.12
C ILE A 107 -11.25 4.08 -14.36
N HIS A 108 -11.32 2.89 -13.75
CA HIS A 108 -10.30 1.86 -13.96
C HIS A 108 -10.21 1.45 -15.45
N ALA A 109 -11.34 1.26 -16.14
CA ALA A 109 -11.34 0.95 -17.57
C ALA A 109 -10.78 2.09 -18.44
N LYS A 110 -11.05 3.36 -18.09
CA LYS A 110 -10.46 4.52 -18.78
C LYS A 110 -8.95 4.58 -18.61
N LEU A 111 -8.45 4.38 -17.39
CA LEU A 111 -7.02 4.36 -17.09
C LEU A 111 -6.31 3.21 -17.81
N LEU A 112 -6.89 2.00 -17.77
CA LEU A 112 -6.38 0.85 -18.53
C LEU A 112 -6.37 1.13 -20.03
N GLY A 113 -7.46 1.66 -20.59
CA GLY A 113 -7.56 2.02 -22.00
C GLY A 113 -6.54 3.07 -22.42
N ALA A 114 -6.18 4.01 -21.54
CA ALA A 114 -5.11 4.97 -21.78
C ALA A 114 -3.72 4.30 -21.77
N ALA A 115 -3.43 3.49 -20.76
CA ALA A 115 -2.16 2.76 -20.66
C ALA A 115 -1.94 1.81 -21.85
N MET A 116 -3.00 1.10 -22.28
CA MET A 116 -2.96 0.15 -23.40
C MET A 116 -2.62 0.79 -24.76
N LYS A 117 -2.66 2.12 -24.89
CA LYS A 117 -2.16 2.83 -26.10
C LYS A 117 -0.65 2.80 -26.20
N HIS A 118 0.05 2.60 -25.08
CA HIS A 118 1.51 2.71 -24.98
C HIS A 118 2.17 1.41 -24.54
N VAL A 119 1.45 0.54 -23.84
CA VAL A 119 1.94 -0.77 -23.39
C VAL A 119 0.93 -1.86 -23.74
N ASN A 120 1.38 -3.12 -23.74
CA ASN A 120 0.46 -4.24 -23.94
C ASN A 120 -0.46 -4.46 -22.73
N GLN A 121 -1.49 -5.29 -22.88
CA GLN A 121 -2.49 -5.54 -21.84
C GLN A 121 -1.90 -6.09 -20.53
N ASN A 122 -0.74 -6.77 -20.57
CA ASN A 122 -0.16 -7.38 -19.39
C ASN A 122 0.58 -6.35 -18.52
N TYR A 123 1.09 -5.28 -19.13
CA TYR A 123 1.77 -4.19 -18.42
C TYR A 123 0.83 -3.04 -18.05
N ALA A 124 -0.30 -2.88 -18.76
CA ALA A 124 -1.24 -1.79 -18.49
C ALA A 124 -1.71 -1.72 -17.03
N PRO A 125 -2.10 -2.84 -16.36
CA PRO A 125 -2.48 -2.80 -14.94
C PRO A 125 -1.35 -2.31 -14.03
N ILE A 126 -0.10 -2.70 -14.30
CA ILE A 126 1.07 -2.27 -13.52
C ILE A 126 1.26 -0.76 -13.64
N ILE A 127 1.14 -0.22 -14.87
CA ILE A 127 1.26 1.23 -15.10
C ILE A 127 0.15 2.00 -14.40
N VAL A 128 -1.08 1.50 -14.44
CA VAL A 128 -2.23 2.14 -13.76
C VAL A 128 -2.03 2.14 -12.25
N ASN A 129 -1.60 1.03 -11.66
CA ASN A 129 -1.35 0.95 -10.22
C ASN A 129 -0.24 1.91 -9.79
N VAL A 130 0.90 1.89 -10.47
CA VAL A 130 2.01 2.82 -10.17
C VAL A 130 1.57 4.27 -10.28
N PHE A 131 0.79 4.62 -11.30
CA PHE A 131 0.26 5.96 -11.45
C PHE A 131 -0.66 6.35 -10.28
N ALA A 132 -1.55 5.45 -9.88
CA ALA A 132 -2.47 5.69 -8.78
C ALA A 132 -1.75 5.88 -7.45
N ASP A 133 -0.80 4.99 -7.14
CA ASP A 133 -0.02 5.02 -5.90
C ASP A 133 0.79 6.32 -5.80
N LEU A 134 1.47 6.73 -6.88
CA LEU A 134 2.26 7.98 -6.87
C LEU A 134 1.40 9.21 -6.60
N ILE A 135 0.14 9.24 -7.05
CA ILE A 135 -0.80 10.34 -6.76
C ILE A 135 -1.29 10.26 -5.31
N ILE A 136 -1.76 9.09 -4.89
CA ILE A 136 -2.30 8.85 -3.54
C ILE A 136 -1.25 9.17 -2.49
N ASP A 137 -0.05 8.62 -2.64
CA ASP A 137 1.02 8.79 -1.66
C ASP A 137 1.51 10.24 -1.61
N THR A 138 1.46 10.97 -2.73
CA THR A 138 1.79 12.40 -2.74
C THR A 138 0.75 13.21 -1.97
N LYS A 139 -0.56 12.95 -2.17
CA LYS A 139 -1.61 13.61 -1.37
C LYS A 139 -1.52 13.25 0.12
N LEU A 140 -1.20 11.99 0.43
CA LEU A 140 -0.98 11.57 1.82
C LEU A 140 0.27 12.23 2.41
N TYR A 141 1.34 12.39 1.64
CA TYR A 141 2.55 13.08 2.07
C TYR A 141 2.28 14.56 2.37
N GLU A 142 1.52 15.26 1.53
CA GLU A 142 1.16 16.67 1.78
C GLU A 142 0.38 16.85 3.10
N LYS A 143 -0.44 15.86 3.46
CA LYS A 143 -1.27 15.89 4.67
C LYS A 143 -0.56 15.37 5.92
N TYR A 144 0.23 14.31 5.79
CA TYR A 144 0.95 13.65 6.89
C TYR A 144 2.44 13.48 6.57
N PRO A 145 3.18 14.57 6.33
CA PRO A 145 4.55 14.50 5.80
C PRO A 145 5.49 13.71 6.70
N ASN A 146 5.35 13.85 8.02
CA ASN A 146 6.17 13.13 8.99
C ASN A 146 5.88 11.61 8.99
N LEU A 147 4.61 11.24 8.95
CA LEU A 147 4.19 9.83 8.97
C LEU A 147 4.63 9.11 7.70
N ILE A 148 4.36 9.71 6.54
CA ILE A 148 4.69 9.11 5.24
C ILE A 148 6.20 9.08 5.02
N THR A 149 6.94 10.12 5.43
CA THR A 149 8.41 10.09 5.39
C THR A 149 8.98 9.00 6.29
N TRP A 150 8.42 8.82 7.49
CA TRP A 150 8.86 7.77 8.40
C TRP A 150 8.56 6.37 7.83
N GLU A 151 7.36 6.16 7.29
CA GLU A 151 6.94 4.90 6.67
C GLU A 151 7.88 4.52 5.53
N VAL A 152 8.09 5.43 4.57
CA VAL A 152 8.84 5.11 3.35
C VAL A 152 10.30 4.79 3.65
N LYS A 153 10.89 5.48 4.64
CA LYS A 153 12.25 5.22 5.13
C LYS A 153 12.34 3.89 5.87
N SER A 154 11.34 3.57 6.70
CA SER A 154 11.27 2.30 7.41
C SER A 154 11.12 1.12 6.44
N THR A 155 10.28 1.27 5.42
CA THR A 155 10.06 0.28 4.36
C THR A 155 11.31 0.12 3.50
N TYR A 156 11.97 1.22 3.09
CA TYR A 156 13.25 1.18 2.39
C TYR A 156 14.31 0.37 3.15
N LYS A 157 14.48 0.67 4.45
CA LYS A 157 15.44 -0.02 5.31
C LYS A 157 15.12 -1.52 5.40
N HIS A 158 13.87 -1.90 5.65
CA HIS A 158 13.44 -3.30 5.75
C HIS A 158 13.69 -4.08 4.46
N ILE A 159 13.39 -3.49 3.30
CA ILE A 159 13.64 -4.13 2.01
C ILE A 159 15.15 -4.31 1.77
N LYS A 160 15.95 -3.28 2.07
CA LYS A 160 17.41 -3.32 1.91
C LYS A 160 18.06 -4.37 2.81
N GLU A 161 17.57 -4.55 4.03
CA GLU A 161 18.05 -5.58 4.96
C GLU A 161 17.74 -7.01 4.48
N LYS A 162 16.69 -7.21 3.68
CA LYS A 162 16.34 -8.52 3.08
C LYS A 162 17.18 -8.91 1.88
N GLY A 163 17.86 -7.95 1.23
CA GLY A 163 18.73 -8.22 0.08
C GLY A 163 18.72 -7.14 -0.99
N PRO A 164 19.23 -7.43 -2.20
CA PRO A 164 19.30 -6.46 -3.28
C PRO A 164 17.90 -6.06 -3.76
N MET A 165 17.69 -4.75 -3.93
CA MET A 165 16.44 -4.19 -4.46
C MET A 165 16.34 -4.37 -5.98
N SER A 166 15.13 -4.65 -6.45
CA SER A 166 14.82 -4.63 -7.88
C SER A 166 14.87 -3.20 -8.45
N ASN A 167 15.12 -3.05 -9.75
CA ASN A 167 15.08 -1.75 -10.42
C ASN A 167 13.69 -1.09 -10.30
N PHE A 168 12.63 -1.89 -10.28
CA PHE A 168 11.27 -1.37 -10.08
C PHE A 168 11.10 -0.74 -8.69
N THR A 169 11.57 -1.43 -7.65
CA THR A 169 11.56 -0.91 -6.27
C THR A 169 12.41 0.35 -6.15
N LYS A 170 13.60 0.38 -6.74
CA LYS A 170 14.45 1.59 -6.77
C LYS A 170 13.77 2.74 -7.49
N PHE A 171 13.09 2.47 -8.60
CA PHE A 171 12.34 3.47 -9.34
C PHE A 171 11.25 4.10 -8.48
N LEU A 172 10.46 3.31 -7.72
CA LEU A 172 9.40 3.82 -6.85
C LEU A 172 9.97 4.74 -5.77
N PHE A 173 10.97 4.29 -5.01
CA PHE A 173 11.59 5.14 -3.98
C PHE A 173 12.18 6.41 -4.57
N ARG A 174 12.86 6.32 -5.72
CA ARG A 174 13.42 7.52 -6.36
C ARG A 174 12.33 8.46 -6.91
N ALA A 175 11.19 7.94 -7.33
CA ALA A 175 10.05 8.77 -7.73
C ALA A 175 9.50 9.54 -6.54
N TYR A 176 9.35 8.90 -5.38
CA TYR A 176 8.94 9.56 -4.14
C TYR A 176 9.92 10.65 -3.69
N GLU A 177 11.25 10.39 -3.72
CA GLU A 177 12.27 11.42 -3.42
C GLU A 177 12.09 12.68 -4.31
N LYS A 178 11.82 12.46 -5.60
CA LYS A 178 11.64 13.55 -6.58
C LYS A 178 10.28 14.26 -6.43
N LEU A 179 9.21 13.54 -6.11
CA LEU A 179 7.88 14.14 -5.90
C LEU A 179 7.83 14.98 -4.63
N TRP A 180 8.45 14.49 -3.56
CA TRP A 180 8.31 15.06 -2.22
C TRP A 180 9.48 15.97 -1.81
N GLY A 181 10.56 15.97 -2.59
CA GLY A 181 11.76 16.74 -2.30
C GLY A 181 12.49 16.28 -1.04
N ILE A 182 12.48 14.97 -0.77
CA ILE A 182 13.13 14.35 0.39
C ILE A 182 14.22 13.38 -0.04
N ASP A 183 15.14 13.07 0.88
CA ASP A 183 16.08 11.96 0.73
C ASP A 183 15.61 10.78 1.58
N ILE A 184 15.33 9.65 0.91
CA ILE A 184 14.92 8.38 1.52
C ILE A 184 16.15 7.51 1.79
N SER A 185 17.10 7.49 0.84
CA SER A 185 18.37 6.78 0.97
C SER A 185 19.51 7.72 1.33
N GLU A 186 20.45 7.24 2.16
CA GLU A 186 21.75 7.91 2.39
C GLU A 186 22.80 7.58 1.32
N ASP A 187 22.49 6.65 0.40
CA ASP A 187 23.39 6.23 -0.67
C ASP A 187 22.87 6.56 -2.07
N ASP A 188 23.80 6.52 -3.02
CA ASP A 188 23.54 6.87 -4.42
C ASP A 188 22.87 5.76 -5.24
N SER A 189 22.44 4.65 -4.60
CA SER A 189 21.92 3.49 -5.33
C SER A 189 20.60 3.75 -6.05
N LEU A 190 19.87 4.80 -5.66
CA LEU A 190 18.64 5.25 -6.30
C LEU A 190 18.88 6.18 -7.50
N LYS A 191 20.04 6.83 -7.58
CA LYS A 191 20.35 7.82 -8.65
C LYS A 191 20.42 7.21 -10.05
N GLU A 192 20.64 5.90 -10.16
CA GLU A 192 20.57 5.19 -11.45
C GLU A 192 19.20 5.34 -12.13
N MET A 193 18.14 5.66 -11.38
CA MET A 193 16.78 5.84 -11.88
C MET A 193 16.44 7.29 -12.27
N ASP A 194 17.35 8.27 -12.06
CA ASP A 194 17.09 9.71 -12.21
C ASP A 194 16.42 10.10 -13.53
N SER A 195 16.95 9.62 -14.66
CA SER A 195 16.43 10.01 -15.97
C SER A 195 14.99 9.54 -16.19
N LEU A 196 14.62 8.39 -15.62
CA LEU A 196 13.28 7.83 -15.74
C LEU A 196 12.33 8.55 -14.78
N THR A 197 12.71 8.68 -13.51
CA THR A 197 11.85 9.30 -12.50
C THR A 197 11.59 10.77 -12.81
N GLU A 198 12.58 11.53 -13.27
CA GLU A 198 12.36 12.95 -13.64
C GLU A 198 11.32 13.15 -14.75
N LYS A 199 11.23 12.21 -15.71
CA LYS A 199 10.20 12.28 -16.75
C LYS A 199 8.81 11.96 -16.19
N VAL A 200 8.74 10.94 -15.34
CA VAL A 200 7.48 10.49 -14.73
C VAL A 200 6.95 11.55 -13.76
N THR A 201 7.77 12.01 -12.81
CA THR A 201 7.34 12.97 -11.79
C THR A 201 6.95 14.30 -12.38
N ARG A 202 7.67 14.78 -13.42
CA ARG A 202 7.25 15.97 -14.18
C ARG A 202 5.88 15.80 -14.81
N THR A 203 5.56 14.60 -15.29
CA THR A 203 4.25 14.33 -15.90
C THR A 203 3.15 14.33 -14.85
N ILE A 204 3.40 13.69 -13.70
CA ILE A 204 2.45 13.66 -12.58
C ILE A 204 2.17 15.06 -12.05
N LEU A 205 3.22 15.87 -11.84
CA LEU A 205 3.10 17.22 -11.29
C LEU A 205 2.53 18.25 -12.27
N LYS A 206 2.43 17.94 -13.57
CA LYS A 206 2.11 18.93 -14.60
C LYS A 206 0.71 19.55 -14.41
N ASP A 207 -0.24 18.76 -13.94
CA ASP A 207 -1.64 19.15 -13.73
C ASP A 207 -2.14 18.61 -12.36
N PHE A 208 -1.21 18.44 -11.40
CA PHE A 208 -1.53 17.94 -10.07
C PHE A 208 -2.33 19.00 -9.32
N GLU A 209 -3.56 18.67 -8.94
CA GLU A 209 -4.54 19.57 -8.30
C GLU A 209 -5.07 20.71 -9.19
N ASP A 210 -4.96 20.59 -10.53
CA ASP A 210 -5.68 21.49 -11.42
C ASP A 210 -7.18 21.12 -11.46
N GLU A 211 -7.95 21.61 -10.49
CA GLU A 211 -9.41 21.51 -10.45
C GLU A 211 -10.11 22.47 -11.44
N SER A 212 -9.37 23.21 -12.27
CA SER A 212 -9.91 24.29 -13.11
C SER A 212 -10.38 23.86 -14.51
N THR A 213 -10.44 22.55 -14.79
CA THR A 213 -10.96 21.97 -16.05
C THR A 213 -12.26 21.19 -15.87
#